data_AF-A0AAW3WI71-F1
#
_entry.id   AF-A0AAW3WI71-F1
#
_cell.length_a   1.000
_cell.length_b   1.000
_cell.length_c   1.000
_cell.angle_alpha   90.00
_cell.angle_beta   90.00
_cell.angle_gamma   90.00
#
_symmetry.space_group_name_H-M   'P 1'
#
loop_
_entity.id
_entity.type
_entity.pdbx_description
1 polymer ?
#
loop_
_entity_poly.entity_id
_entity_poly.type
_entity_poly.pdbx_seq_one_letter_code
_entity_poly.pdbx_strand_id
1 'polypeptide(L)' 'NMETVENQCEDVPHDMECYKDELGNVYDFSYGLDFNGIINDGRVKKYKTR' A
#
# COMPACT_ATOMS: atom_id res chain seq x y z
N ASN A 1 -4.52 -5.12 15.13
CA ASN A 1 -3.86 -5.91 16.18
C ASN A 1 -2.94 -4.95 16.93
N MET A 2 -2.88 -5.00 18.26
CA MET A 2 -2.00 -4.13 19.06
C MET A 2 -0.53 -4.33 18.68
N GLU A 3 -0.13 -5.55 18.34
CA GLU A 3 1.23 -5.89 17.88
C GLU A 3 1.66 -5.14 16.61
N THR A 4 0.72 -4.89 15.68
CA THR A 4 0.99 -4.11 14.47
C THR A 4 1.37 -2.67 14.80
N VAL A 5 0.79 -2.10 15.84
CA VAL A 5 1.09 -0.72 16.27
C VAL A 5 2.48 -0.64 16.92
N GLU A 6 2.85 -1.62 17.73
CA GLU A 6 4.14 -1.66 18.42
C GLU A 6 5.32 -1.98 17.46
N ASN A 7 5.08 -2.75 16.40
CA ASN A 7 6.11 -3.09 15.41
C ASN A 7 6.30 -2.01 14.33
N GLN A 8 5.37 -1.06 14.23
CA GLN A 8 5.50 0.07 13.30
C GLN A 8 6.68 0.95 13.73
N CYS A 9 7.66 1.07 12.83
CA CYS A 9 8.83 1.91 12.98
C CYS A 9 8.60 3.15 12.11
N GLU A 10 7.75 4.07 12.58
CA GLU A 10 7.19 5.25 11.87
C GLU A 10 8.16 5.98 10.90
N ASP A 11 9.46 5.98 11.21
CA ASP A 11 10.51 6.61 10.42
C ASP A 11 11.10 5.75 9.28
N VAL A 12 10.66 4.51 9.10
CA VAL A 12 11.15 3.57 8.09
C VAL A 12 10.13 3.44 6.96
N PRO A 13 10.52 3.69 5.69
CA PRO A 13 9.61 3.53 4.58
C PRO A 13 9.19 2.06 4.41
N HIS A 14 7.92 1.84 4.05
CA HIS A 14 7.34 0.51 3.76
C HIS A 14 7.30 -0.46 4.95
N ASP A 15 7.30 0.05 6.17
CA ASP A 15 7.20 -0.74 7.41
C ASP A 15 5.75 -1.10 7.80
N MET A 16 4.76 -0.45 7.18
CA MET A 16 3.35 -0.66 7.42
C MET A 16 2.75 -1.74 6.51
N GLU A 17 2.12 -2.75 7.10
CA GLU A 17 1.26 -3.68 6.36
C GLU A 17 -0.07 -3.02 5.97
N CYS A 18 -0.35 -2.94 4.68
CA CYS A 18 -1.59 -2.36 4.18
C CYS A 18 -2.79 -3.27 4.46
N TYR A 19 -3.86 -2.67 4.97
CA TYR A 19 -5.11 -3.37 5.22
C TYR A 19 -5.76 -3.87 3.92
N LYS A 20 -6.31 -5.09 3.96
CA LYS A 20 -7.16 -5.65 2.91
C LYS A 20 -8.62 -5.52 3.32
N ASP A 21 -9.40 -4.80 2.52
CA ASP A 21 -10.82 -4.62 2.78
C ASP A 21 -11.65 -5.88 2.53
N GLU A 22 -12.93 -5.83 2.89
CA GLU A 22 -13.89 -6.94 2.74
C GLU A 22 -14.14 -7.34 1.27
N LEU A 23 -13.83 -6.45 0.33
CA LEU A 23 -13.92 -6.68 -1.12
C LEU A 23 -12.59 -7.17 -1.73
N GLY A 24 -11.55 -7.25 -0.90
CA GLY A 24 -10.23 -7.74 -1.27
C GLY A 24 -9.30 -6.69 -1.87
N ASN A 25 -9.61 -5.40 -1.77
CA ASN A 25 -8.72 -4.33 -2.22
C ASN A 25 -7.63 -4.03 -1.19
N VAL A 26 -6.43 -3.71 -1.68
CA VAL A 26 -5.28 -3.30 -0.88
C VAL A 26 -4.76 -1.98 -1.44
N TYR A 27 -4.70 -0.96 -0.60
CA TYR A 27 -4.29 0.40 -0.95
C TYR A 27 -2.86 0.64 -0.49
N ASP A 28 -1.91 0.06 -1.22
CA ASP A 28 -0.47 0.18 -0.93
C ASP A 28 0.09 1.56 -1.35
N PHE A 29 1.33 1.86 -0.96
CA PHE A 29 2.04 3.11 -1.21
C PHE A 29 1.96 3.57 -2.68
N SER A 30 2.03 2.63 -3.63
CA SER A 30 1.98 2.93 -5.06
C SER A 30 0.58 2.80 -5.67
N TYR A 31 -0.49 2.61 -4.89
CA TYR A 31 -1.85 2.49 -5.40
C TYR A 31 -2.35 3.82 -5.97
N GLY A 32 -3.08 3.75 -7.09
CA GLY A 32 -3.74 4.90 -7.70
C GLY A 32 -4.98 4.48 -8.48
N LEU A 33 -5.99 5.35 -8.48
CA LEU A 33 -7.28 5.15 -9.14
C LEU A 33 -7.69 6.44 -9.86
N ASP A 34 -8.13 6.32 -11.11
CA ASP A 34 -8.75 7.42 -11.86
C ASP A 34 -10.10 6.98 -12.45
N PHE A 35 -10.72 7.84 -13.28
CA PHE A 35 -11.99 7.51 -13.94
C PHE A 35 -11.89 6.36 -14.96
N ASN A 36 -10.68 6.01 -15.41
CA ASN A 36 -10.42 4.90 -16.31
C ASN A 36 -10.08 3.60 -15.56
N GLY A 37 -9.87 3.67 -14.25
CA GLY A 37 -9.62 2.53 -13.37
C GLY A 37 -8.27 2.60 -12.66
N ILE A 38 -7.71 1.43 -12.36
CA ILE A 38 -6.48 1.32 -11.57
C ILE A 38 -5.28 1.79 -12.41
N ILE A 39 -4.49 2.69 -11.85
CA ILE A 39 -3.27 3.22 -12.48
C ILE A 39 -2.17 2.17 -12.39
N ASN A 40 -1.53 1.84 -13.52
CA ASN A 40 -0.39 0.90 -13.59
C ASN A 40 0.68 1.40 -14.59
N ASP A 41 1.20 2.59 -14.30
CA ASP A 41 2.20 3.28 -15.13
C ASP A 41 3.65 2.98 -14.69
N GLY A 42 4.62 3.72 -15.27
CA GLY A 42 6.03 3.57 -14.93
C GLY A 42 6.39 3.90 -13.47
N ARG A 43 5.59 4.72 -12.77
CA ARG A 43 5.82 5.04 -11.36
C ARG A 43 5.42 3.86 -10.49
N VAL A 44 4.24 3.29 -10.74
CA VAL A 44 3.77 2.10 -10.02
C VAL A 44 4.78 0.97 -10.18
N LYS A 45 5.25 0.73 -11.41
CA LYS A 45 6.28 -0.29 -11.67
C LYS A 45 7.62 -0.03 -10.98
N LYS A 46 7.99 1.23 -10.72
CA LYS A 46 9.26 1.61 -10.08
C LYS A 46 9.20 1.52 -8.56
N TYR A 47 8.07 1.88 -7.96
CA TYR A 47 7.94 2.05 -6.50
C TYR A 47 7.16 0.92 -5.82
N LYS A 48 6.45 0.08 -6.58
CA LYS A 48 5.85 -1.14 -6.04
C LYS A 48 6.94 -2.13 -5.71
N THR A 49 7.27 -2.23 -4.43
CA THR A 49 8.40 -3.04 -3.93
C THR A 49 7.92 -4.35 -3.30
N ARG A 50 6.63 -4.69 -3.41
CA ARG A 50 6.05 -5.99 -3.02
C ARG A 50 4.80 -6.33 -3.83
#